data_AF-A0A2B7ZW35-F1
#
_entry.id   AF-A0A2B7ZW35-F1
#
_cell.length_a   1.000
_cell.length_b   1.000
_cell.length_c   1.000
_cell.angle_alpha   90.00
_cell.angle_beta   90.00
_cell.angle_gamma   90.00
#
_symmetry.space_group_name_H-M   'P 1'
#
loop_
_entity.id
_entity.type
_entity.pdbx_description
1 polymer ?
#
loop_
_entity_poly.entity_id
_entity_poly.type
_entity_poly.pdbx_seq_one_letter_code
_entity_poly.pdbx_strand_id
1 'polypeptide(L)'
;FTGKFDGGNFFVDNFYINRNAAGDNYTGLFGRTSGAVISNVGITGSASPAVKGRMYAGALAGYIQGGSVTNCYAHVSVRCESNNANVTVCAGGLIGYMIGGASLSASYSSGDVSGALPGNGAFLFIGGLAGSVQDAASSIRNCFAAGNIDANAKLLIYGGGLVGVLDVSVANCYAAGNVACTTAQANATIGVGALFGIGGTSIIPSANCYRNSGAAITANGQPATPSDASVSGITSKTKAQMQDDVFKNLLNNGGSAWGRDSGKNDGLPYIIGVGVGK
;
A
#
# COMPACT_ATOMS: atom_id res chain seq x y z
N PHE A 1 11.08 14.46 8.14
CA PHE A 1 10.37 14.68 9.42
C PHE A 1 10.83 13.67 10.47
N THR A 2 11.12 14.11 11.69
CA THR A 2 11.64 13.26 12.79
C THR A 2 10.84 13.42 14.09
N GLY A 3 9.76 14.18 14.05
CA GLY A 3 8.98 14.53 15.23
C GLY A 3 7.81 13.57 15.50
N LYS A 4 6.91 14.04 16.36
CA LYS A 4 5.60 13.43 16.58
C LYS A 4 4.54 14.28 15.88
N PHE A 5 3.63 13.66 15.14
CA PHE A 5 2.50 14.31 14.50
C PHE A 5 1.23 13.54 14.82
N ASP A 6 0.37 14.15 15.63
CA ASP A 6 -1.00 13.69 15.85
C ASP A 6 -1.92 14.54 14.97
N GLY A 7 -2.52 13.93 13.94
CA GLY A 7 -3.50 14.57 13.07
C GLY A 7 -4.82 14.88 13.77
N GLY A 8 -4.99 14.47 15.03
CA GLY A 8 -6.12 14.86 15.85
C GLY A 8 -7.45 14.37 15.29
N ASN A 9 -7.45 13.22 14.60
CA ASN A 9 -8.62 12.65 13.98
C ASN A 9 -9.20 13.51 12.84
N PHE A 10 -8.41 14.38 12.23
CA PHE A 10 -8.79 15.16 11.05
C PHE A 10 -8.28 14.51 9.76
N PHE A 11 -8.82 14.97 8.63
CA PHE A 11 -8.26 14.70 7.31
C PHE A 11 -7.76 15.99 6.65
N VAL A 12 -6.74 15.84 5.81
CA VAL A 12 -6.33 16.84 4.84
C VAL A 12 -7.14 16.61 3.57
N ASP A 13 -7.99 17.56 3.20
CA ASP A 13 -8.81 17.49 2.00
C ASP A 13 -8.19 18.17 0.78
N ASN A 14 -8.66 17.80 -0.42
CA ASN A 14 -8.14 18.28 -1.69
C ASN A 14 -6.61 18.15 -1.79
N PHE A 15 -6.09 17.06 -1.24
CA PHE A 15 -4.66 16.81 -1.21
C PHE A 15 -4.10 16.63 -2.62
N TYR A 16 -3.07 17.40 -2.96
CA TYR A 16 -2.40 17.33 -4.26
C TYR A 16 -0.90 17.59 -4.12
N ILE A 17 -0.09 16.68 -4.65
CA ILE A 17 1.37 16.82 -4.77
C ILE A 17 1.79 16.29 -6.13
N ASN A 18 2.42 17.14 -6.94
CA ASN A 18 3.03 16.74 -8.20
C ASN A 18 4.51 17.12 -8.21
N ARG A 19 5.37 16.16 -7.84
CA ARG A 19 6.83 16.32 -7.75
C ARG A 19 7.53 15.23 -8.54
N ASN A 20 7.69 15.48 -9.83
CA ASN A 20 8.41 14.59 -10.75
C ASN A 20 9.71 15.22 -11.29
N ALA A 21 10.25 16.22 -10.59
CA ALA A 21 11.50 16.85 -10.99
C ALA A 21 12.71 16.01 -10.58
N ALA A 22 13.86 16.28 -11.20
CA ALA A 22 15.11 15.65 -10.79
C ALA A 22 15.50 16.09 -9.37
N GLY A 23 15.74 15.11 -8.49
CA GLY A 23 16.04 15.33 -7.07
C GLY A 23 14.84 15.12 -6.14
N ASP A 24 13.60 15.13 -6.66
CA ASP A 24 12.39 14.90 -5.88
C ASP A 24 12.12 13.40 -5.69
N ASN A 25 12.95 12.77 -4.88
CA ASN A 25 12.89 11.32 -4.70
C ASN A 25 11.82 10.87 -3.71
N TYR A 26 11.33 11.75 -2.83
CA TYR A 26 10.41 11.38 -1.75
C TYR A 26 9.13 12.22 -1.82
N THR A 27 8.03 11.58 -2.20
CA THR A 27 6.75 12.26 -2.43
C THR A 27 5.69 11.73 -1.46
N GLY A 28 5.00 12.67 -0.80
CA GLY A 28 3.97 12.43 0.21
C GLY A 28 3.89 13.61 1.19
N LEU A 29 2.87 13.64 2.05
CA LEU A 29 2.68 14.72 3.04
C LEU A 29 3.95 15.00 3.85
N PHE A 30 4.68 13.96 4.25
CA PHE A 30 5.92 14.08 5.00
C PHE A 30 7.19 13.90 4.15
N GLY A 31 7.07 13.52 2.88
CA GLY A 31 8.19 13.14 2.00
C GLY A 31 9.00 11.97 2.57
N ARG A 32 9.98 12.27 3.42
CA ARG A 32 10.83 11.31 4.14
C ARG A 32 10.71 11.48 5.66
N THR A 33 10.56 10.37 6.38
CA THR A 33 10.58 10.33 7.84
C THR A 33 11.76 9.51 8.38
N SER A 34 12.21 9.83 9.60
CA SER A 34 13.21 9.06 10.34
C SER A 34 12.88 9.07 11.84
N GLY A 35 12.58 7.92 12.43
CA GLY A 35 12.21 7.80 13.85
C GLY A 35 10.93 8.55 14.25
N ALA A 36 10.10 8.94 13.28
CA ALA A 36 8.92 9.76 13.52
C ALA A 36 7.75 8.93 14.08
N VAL A 37 6.86 9.58 14.83
CA VAL A 37 5.58 8.99 15.27
C VAL A 37 4.46 9.78 14.61
N ILE A 38 3.68 9.14 13.75
CA ILE A 38 2.57 9.79 13.02
C ILE A 38 1.28 9.04 13.34
N SER A 39 0.25 9.77 13.78
CA SER A 39 -1.03 9.16 14.12
C SER A 39 -2.23 9.98 13.72
N ASN A 40 -3.38 9.31 13.52
CA ASN A 40 -4.70 9.93 13.40
C ASN A 40 -4.83 10.91 12.22
N VAL A 41 -4.29 10.52 11.05
CA VAL A 41 -4.26 11.36 9.85
C VAL A 41 -5.09 10.73 8.73
N GLY A 42 -6.13 11.44 8.28
CA GLY A 42 -6.79 11.15 7.00
C GLY A 42 -6.22 11.99 5.86
N ILE A 43 -6.17 11.44 4.65
CA ILE A 43 -5.81 12.18 3.43
C ILE A 43 -6.88 11.89 2.38
N THR A 44 -7.54 12.94 1.88
CA THR A 44 -8.63 12.85 0.89
C THR A 44 -8.42 13.86 -0.23
N GLY A 45 -9.00 13.56 -1.39
CA GLY A 45 -8.93 14.43 -2.56
C GLY A 45 -9.49 13.74 -3.80
N SER A 46 -9.94 14.54 -4.76
CA SER A 46 -10.57 14.08 -6.01
C SER A 46 -9.62 14.08 -7.22
N ALA A 47 -8.43 14.67 -7.09
CA ALA A 47 -7.43 14.68 -8.15
C ALA A 47 -6.94 13.26 -8.47
N SER A 48 -6.72 12.95 -9.76
CA SER A 48 -6.22 11.64 -10.18
C SER A 48 -5.13 11.76 -11.27
N PRO A 49 -3.85 11.48 -10.95
CA PRO A 49 -3.34 11.19 -9.62
C PRO A 49 -3.32 12.44 -8.72
N ALA A 50 -3.65 12.26 -7.44
CA ALA A 50 -3.44 13.28 -6.42
C ALA A 50 -1.96 13.39 -6.04
N VAL A 51 -1.25 12.27 -6.03
CA VAL A 51 0.18 12.20 -5.69
C VAL A 51 0.94 11.68 -6.89
N LYS A 52 1.80 12.50 -7.47
CA LYS A 52 2.71 12.13 -8.56
C LYS A 52 4.16 12.28 -8.10
N GLY A 53 4.87 11.16 -7.98
CA GLY A 53 6.26 11.09 -7.50
C GLY A 53 7.20 10.34 -8.45
N ARG A 54 8.51 10.41 -8.18
CA ARG A 54 9.53 9.79 -9.03
C ARG A 54 10.11 8.48 -8.51
N MET A 55 10.72 8.48 -7.31
CA MET A 55 11.41 7.29 -6.75
C MET A 55 10.63 6.60 -5.63
N TYR A 56 10.16 7.36 -4.65
CA TYR A 56 9.43 6.84 -3.50
C TYR A 56 8.16 7.66 -3.32
N ALA A 57 7.01 7.03 -3.52
CA ALA A 57 5.72 7.71 -3.52
C ALA A 57 4.72 7.02 -2.60
N GLY A 58 4.12 7.80 -1.70
CA GLY A 58 2.94 7.42 -0.94
C GLY A 58 2.22 8.65 -0.44
N ALA A 59 0.90 8.58 -0.26
CA ALA A 59 0.13 9.76 0.14
C ALA A 59 0.62 10.37 1.47
N LEU A 60 0.93 9.51 2.45
CA LEU A 60 1.47 9.94 3.72
C LEU A 60 2.97 10.22 3.64
N ALA A 61 3.75 9.26 3.14
CA ALA A 61 5.20 9.40 3.01
C ALA A 61 5.75 8.57 1.85
N GLY A 62 6.74 9.12 1.16
CA GLY A 62 7.53 8.36 0.20
C GLY A 62 8.43 7.36 0.91
N TYR A 63 9.09 7.77 2.00
CA TYR A 63 10.10 6.95 2.68
C TYR A 63 9.98 7.05 4.20
N ILE A 64 10.00 5.91 4.88
CA ILE A 64 9.97 5.80 6.35
C ILE A 64 11.14 4.95 6.81
N GLN A 65 11.95 5.50 7.73
CA GLN A 65 13.04 4.79 8.40
C GLN A 65 12.84 4.83 9.91
N GLY A 66 12.46 3.70 10.50
CA GLY A 66 12.07 3.61 11.90
C GLY A 66 10.82 4.42 12.25
N GLY A 67 10.42 4.34 13.51
CA GLY A 67 9.23 5.04 14.03
C GLY A 67 7.92 4.26 13.84
N SER A 68 6.80 4.97 13.93
CA SER A 68 5.46 4.36 13.86
C SER A 68 4.47 5.23 13.09
N VAL A 69 3.61 4.56 12.33
CA VAL A 69 2.43 5.13 11.68
C VAL A 69 1.22 4.35 12.17
N THR A 70 0.27 5.04 12.80
CA THR A 70 -0.91 4.39 13.39
C THR A 70 -2.17 5.19 13.12
N ASN A 71 -3.27 4.51 12.79
CA ASN A 71 -4.55 5.19 12.62
C ASN A 71 -4.53 6.23 11.48
N CYS A 72 -3.93 5.87 10.34
CA CYS A 72 -3.79 6.77 9.20
C CYS A 72 -4.43 6.18 7.95
N TYR A 73 -5.03 7.02 7.11
CA TYR A 73 -5.58 6.55 5.84
C TYR A 73 -5.39 7.51 4.68
N ALA A 74 -5.43 6.94 3.47
CA ALA A 74 -5.47 7.66 2.22
C ALA A 74 -6.66 7.21 1.36
N HIS A 75 -7.43 8.17 0.88
CA HIS A 75 -8.44 8.02 -0.17
C HIS A 75 -8.10 8.96 -1.33
N VAL A 76 -6.92 8.72 -1.92
CA VAL A 76 -6.36 9.49 -3.03
C VAL A 76 -5.53 8.59 -3.92
N SER A 77 -5.49 8.83 -5.22
CA SER A 77 -4.68 8.03 -6.13
C SER A 77 -3.21 8.47 -6.15
N VAL A 78 -2.32 7.47 -6.19
CA VAL A 78 -0.86 7.65 -6.19
C VAL A 78 -0.29 7.15 -7.51
N ARG A 79 0.66 7.89 -8.07
CA ARG A 79 1.35 7.53 -9.30
C ARG A 79 2.84 7.77 -9.20
N CYS A 80 3.64 6.79 -9.60
CA CYS A 80 5.07 6.97 -9.81
C CYS A 80 5.45 6.96 -11.30
N GLU A 81 6.34 7.86 -11.72
CA GLU A 81 6.84 7.90 -13.10
C GLU A 81 8.34 8.17 -13.12
N SER A 82 9.08 7.44 -13.94
CA SER A 82 10.51 7.69 -14.16
C SER A 82 10.97 7.17 -15.52
N ASN A 83 11.66 8.01 -16.28
CA ASN A 83 12.29 7.63 -17.56
C ASN A 83 13.75 7.19 -17.40
N ASN A 84 14.28 7.23 -16.18
CA ASN A 84 15.68 6.89 -15.93
C ASN A 84 15.95 5.40 -16.09
N ALA A 85 17.12 5.08 -16.64
CA ALA A 85 17.64 3.73 -16.67
C ALA A 85 18.14 3.30 -15.28
N ASN A 86 18.10 1.99 -15.01
CA ASN A 86 18.66 1.34 -13.82
C ASN A 86 18.20 1.95 -12.50
N VAL A 87 16.89 2.25 -12.40
CA VAL A 87 16.28 2.79 -11.18
C VAL A 87 15.44 1.74 -10.48
N THR A 88 15.34 1.86 -9.17
CA THR A 88 14.34 1.16 -8.36
C THR A 88 13.38 2.18 -7.79
N VAL A 89 12.09 1.96 -7.99
CA VAL A 89 11.02 2.86 -7.55
C VAL A 89 10.06 2.07 -6.68
N CYS A 90 9.60 2.69 -5.59
CA CYS A 90 8.60 2.11 -4.71
C CYS A 90 7.37 3.02 -4.64
N ALA A 91 6.19 2.47 -4.88
CA ALA A 91 4.93 3.19 -4.76
C ALA A 91 3.93 2.42 -3.90
N GLY A 92 3.36 3.09 -2.91
CA GLY A 92 2.24 2.59 -2.14
C GLY A 92 1.14 3.63 -2.05
N GLY A 93 -0.11 3.21 -1.85
CA GLY A 93 -1.20 4.16 -1.65
C GLY A 93 -0.99 5.04 -0.40
N LEU A 94 -0.37 4.48 0.64
CA LEU A 94 -0.03 5.22 1.86
C LEU A 94 1.48 5.50 1.98
N ILE A 95 2.33 4.49 1.76
CA ILE A 95 3.78 4.57 1.98
C ILE A 95 4.56 4.04 0.77
N GLY A 96 5.57 4.78 0.28
CA GLY A 96 6.43 4.25 -0.78
C GLY A 96 7.33 3.11 -0.30
N TYR A 97 8.22 3.40 0.65
CA TYR A 97 9.20 2.45 1.19
C TYR A 97 9.34 2.57 2.71
N MET A 98 9.35 1.44 3.42
CA MET A 98 9.45 1.36 4.88
C MET A 98 10.58 0.41 5.32
N ILE A 99 11.44 0.86 6.23
CA ILE A 99 12.60 0.12 6.76
C ILE A 99 12.95 0.57 8.20
N GLY A 100 13.92 -0.10 8.85
CA GLY A 100 14.61 0.41 10.03
C GLY A 100 13.84 0.17 11.33
N GLY A 101 13.15 -0.96 11.44
CA GLY A 101 12.27 -1.27 12.56
C GLY A 101 11.00 -0.42 12.60
N ALA A 102 10.53 0.08 11.45
CA ALA A 102 9.32 0.89 11.38
C ALA A 102 8.04 0.03 11.52
N SER A 103 7.01 0.59 12.15
CA SER A 103 5.72 -0.07 12.32
C SER A 103 4.59 0.68 11.62
N LEU A 104 3.73 -0.05 10.93
CA LEU A 104 2.49 0.44 10.34
C LEU A 104 1.31 -0.33 10.92
N SER A 105 0.36 0.39 11.55
CA SER A 105 -0.78 -0.24 12.21
C SER A 105 -2.10 0.51 12.05
N ALA A 106 -3.22 -0.23 12.08
CA ALA A 106 -4.58 0.35 12.04
C ALA A 106 -4.74 1.38 10.90
N SER A 107 -4.22 1.08 9.71
CA SER A 107 -4.07 2.05 8.63
C SER A 107 -4.49 1.47 7.29
N TYR A 108 -4.96 2.30 6.38
CA TYR A 108 -5.39 1.81 5.07
C TYR A 108 -5.16 2.77 3.91
N SER A 109 -5.21 2.22 2.70
CA SER A 109 -5.37 3.00 1.48
C SER A 109 -6.54 2.49 0.66
N SER A 110 -7.28 3.39 0.04
CA SER A 110 -8.43 3.06 -0.80
C SER A 110 -8.37 3.70 -2.19
N GLY A 111 -7.37 4.55 -2.45
CA GLY A 111 -7.13 5.10 -3.78
C GLY A 111 -6.25 4.19 -4.63
N ASP A 112 -6.43 4.29 -5.94
CA ASP A 112 -5.68 3.52 -6.93
C ASP A 112 -4.19 3.88 -6.93
N VAL A 113 -3.33 2.90 -7.22
CA VAL A 113 -1.87 3.08 -7.31
C VAL A 113 -1.41 2.70 -8.71
N SER A 114 -0.68 3.59 -9.38
CA SER A 114 -0.17 3.34 -10.74
C SER A 114 1.31 3.65 -10.91
N GLY A 115 1.93 3.07 -11.93
CA GLY A 115 3.35 3.28 -12.21
C GLY A 115 3.68 3.19 -13.70
N ALA A 116 4.59 4.03 -14.18
CA ALA A 116 5.16 3.90 -15.53
C ALA A 116 6.67 4.13 -15.55
N LEU A 117 7.42 3.05 -15.79
CA LEU A 117 8.88 3.06 -15.80
C LEU A 117 9.43 2.47 -17.11
N PRO A 118 9.45 3.25 -18.21
CA PRO A 118 9.91 2.78 -19.51
C PRO A 118 11.43 2.67 -19.64
N GLY A 119 12.21 3.23 -18.69
CA GLY A 119 13.67 3.23 -18.71
C GLY A 119 14.28 1.82 -18.62
N ASN A 120 15.35 1.57 -19.38
CA ASN A 120 16.04 0.26 -19.39
C ASN A 120 16.55 -0.11 -17.99
N GLY A 121 16.37 -1.36 -17.58
CA GLY A 121 16.83 -1.82 -16.27
C GLY A 121 16.01 -1.30 -15.08
N ALA A 122 14.83 -0.71 -15.32
CA ALA A 122 13.99 -0.17 -14.26
C ALA A 122 13.22 -1.29 -13.51
N PHE A 123 13.23 -1.18 -12.18
CA PHE A 123 12.51 -2.03 -11.24
C PHE A 123 11.41 -1.23 -10.56
N LEU A 124 10.20 -1.78 -10.52
CA LEU A 124 9.07 -1.19 -9.81
C LEU A 124 8.57 -2.14 -8.71
N PHE A 125 8.51 -1.63 -7.49
CA PHE A 125 7.81 -2.26 -6.37
C PHE A 125 6.55 -1.45 -6.09
N ILE A 126 5.38 -2.05 -6.28
CA ILE A 126 4.12 -1.35 -6.18
C ILE A 126 3.13 -2.13 -5.34
N GLY A 127 2.50 -1.47 -4.37
CA GLY A 127 1.46 -2.09 -3.57
C GLY A 127 0.32 -1.14 -3.25
N GLY A 128 -0.84 -1.70 -2.90
CA GLY A 128 -2.01 -0.88 -2.60
C GLY A 128 -1.83 -0.04 -1.33
N LEU A 129 -1.11 -0.56 -0.33
CA LEU A 129 -0.76 0.15 0.90
C LEU A 129 0.69 0.64 0.89
N ALA A 130 1.63 -0.26 0.59
CA ALA A 130 3.06 0.02 0.60
C ALA A 130 3.80 -0.52 -0.65
N GLY A 131 4.78 0.21 -1.18
CA GLY A 131 5.59 -0.28 -2.29
C GLY A 131 6.55 -1.40 -1.86
N SER A 132 7.34 -1.13 -0.83
CA SER A 132 8.22 -2.14 -0.21
C SER A 132 8.30 -1.95 1.30
N VAL A 133 8.36 -3.06 2.02
CA VAL A 133 8.59 -3.09 3.46
C VAL A 133 9.69 -4.11 3.76
N GLN A 134 10.80 -3.62 4.29
CA GLN A 134 12.01 -4.40 4.54
C GLN A 134 12.48 -4.24 5.99
N ASP A 135 13.52 -5.00 6.35
CA ASP A 135 14.07 -5.17 7.69
C ASP A 135 13.14 -5.98 8.61
N ALA A 136 13.63 -7.12 9.10
CA ALA A 136 12.86 -8.06 9.91
C ALA A 136 12.28 -7.46 11.21
N ALA A 137 12.84 -6.33 11.68
CA ALA A 137 12.28 -5.58 12.81
C ALA A 137 11.06 -4.73 12.45
N SER A 138 10.81 -4.46 11.16
CA SER A 138 9.65 -3.70 10.71
C SER A 138 8.38 -4.57 10.72
N SER A 139 7.20 -3.95 10.73
CA SER A 139 5.93 -4.70 10.75
C SER A 139 4.75 -3.97 10.12
N ILE A 140 3.82 -4.75 9.59
CA ILE A 140 2.49 -4.27 9.19
C ILE A 140 1.45 -5.08 9.98
N ARG A 141 0.53 -4.39 10.64
CA ARG A 141 -0.49 -5.02 11.50
C ARG A 141 -1.82 -4.33 11.33
N ASN A 142 -2.90 -5.09 11.20
CA ASN A 142 -4.24 -4.50 11.21
C ASN A 142 -4.38 -3.42 10.13
N CYS A 143 -4.06 -3.73 8.87
CA CYS A 143 -4.02 -2.74 7.79
C CYS A 143 -4.64 -3.31 6.51
N PHE A 144 -5.10 -2.45 5.60
CA PHE A 144 -5.61 -2.93 4.33
C PHE A 144 -5.41 -1.98 3.15
N ALA A 145 -5.63 -2.52 1.95
CA ALA A 145 -5.71 -1.75 0.73
C ALA A 145 -6.94 -2.13 -0.10
N ALA A 146 -7.63 -1.14 -0.66
CA ALA A 146 -8.82 -1.36 -1.49
C ALA A 146 -8.70 -0.82 -2.93
N GLY A 147 -7.77 0.09 -3.18
CA GLY A 147 -7.53 0.63 -4.52
C GLY A 147 -6.92 -0.39 -5.47
N ASN A 148 -7.17 -0.19 -6.76
CA ASN A 148 -6.61 -1.03 -7.82
C ASN A 148 -5.16 -0.64 -8.11
N ILE A 149 -4.40 -1.61 -8.62
CA ILE A 149 -3.04 -1.39 -9.12
C ILE A 149 -3.03 -1.57 -10.64
N ASP A 150 -2.50 -0.58 -11.34
CA ASP A 150 -2.19 -0.65 -12.77
C ASP A 150 -0.81 -0.05 -13.05
N ALA A 151 0.16 -0.90 -13.37
CA ALA A 151 1.52 -0.45 -13.54
C ALA A 151 2.32 -1.18 -14.61
N ASN A 152 3.31 -0.47 -15.13
CA ASN A 152 4.29 -1.00 -16.07
C ASN A 152 5.72 -0.63 -15.67
N ALA A 153 6.63 -1.58 -15.90
CA ALA A 153 8.06 -1.36 -15.77
C ALA A 153 8.82 -2.11 -16.88
N LYS A 154 10.02 -1.63 -17.22
CA LYS A 154 10.76 -2.18 -18.36
C LYS A 154 11.31 -3.58 -18.09
N LEU A 155 11.93 -3.82 -16.93
CA LEU A 155 12.67 -5.06 -16.63
C LEU A 155 12.03 -5.88 -15.50
N LEU A 156 11.59 -5.26 -14.41
CA LEU A 156 11.02 -5.99 -13.29
C LEU A 156 9.89 -5.21 -12.63
N ILE A 157 8.83 -5.93 -12.28
CA ILE A 157 7.74 -5.41 -11.46
C ILE A 157 7.27 -6.43 -10.42
N TYR A 158 7.15 -5.97 -9.18
CA TYR A 158 6.48 -6.69 -8.11
C TYR A 158 5.25 -5.90 -7.66
N GLY A 159 4.07 -6.41 -8.02
CA GLY A 159 2.77 -5.82 -7.72
C GLY A 159 2.02 -6.63 -6.67
N GLY A 160 1.73 -6.05 -5.52
CA GLY A 160 0.99 -6.74 -4.45
C GLY A 160 -0.20 -5.95 -3.98
N GLY A 161 -1.38 -6.57 -3.86
CA GLY A 161 -2.60 -5.87 -3.47
C GLY A 161 -2.45 -5.06 -2.18
N LEU A 162 -1.65 -5.54 -1.21
CA LEU A 162 -1.22 -4.78 -0.02
C LEU A 162 0.20 -4.21 -0.17
N VAL A 163 1.19 -5.07 -0.47
CA VAL A 163 2.62 -4.70 -0.50
C VAL A 163 3.34 -5.26 -1.72
N GLY A 164 4.09 -4.44 -2.46
CA GLY A 164 4.88 -4.94 -3.60
C GLY A 164 5.94 -5.98 -3.18
N VAL A 165 6.89 -5.55 -2.33
CA VAL A 165 7.96 -6.40 -1.76
C VAL A 165 7.83 -6.47 -0.25
N LEU A 166 7.71 -7.68 0.29
CA LEU A 166 7.46 -7.92 1.72
C LEU A 166 8.49 -8.86 2.36
N ASP A 167 9.43 -8.30 3.14
CA ASP A 167 10.44 -9.07 3.88
C ASP A 167 10.19 -9.08 5.40
N VAL A 168 8.93 -8.92 5.80
CA VAL A 168 8.56 -8.68 7.21
C VAL A 168 7.29 -9.44 7.60
N SER A 169 7.06 -9.51 8.91
CA SER A 169 5.82 -10.10 9.44
C SER A 169 4.59 -9.24 9.10
N VAL A 170 3.50 -9.89 8.69
CA VAL A 170 2.18 -9.26 8.44
C VAL A 170 1.13 -9.99 9.25
N ALA A 171 0.19 -9.28 9.87
CA ALA A 171 -0.94 -9.93 10.52
C ALA A 171 -2.19 -9.04 10.56
N ASN A 172 -3.36 -9.67 10.50
CA ASN A 172 -4.67 -9.02 10.48
C ASN A 172 -4.78 -8.03 9.30
N CYS A 173 -4.32 -8.42 8.12
CA CYS A 173 -4.30 -7.52 6.96
C CYS A 173 -5.11 -8.06 5.79
N TYR A 174 -5.60 -7.20 4.92
CA TYR A 174 -6.23 -7.67 3.68
C TYR A 174 -6.05 -6.73 2.50
N ALA A 175 -6.30 -7.26 1.31
CA ALA A 175 -6.37 -6.47 0.09
C ALA A 175 -7.62 -6.81 -0.72
N ALA A 176 -8.25 -5.78 -1.28
CA ALA A 176 -9.51 -5.90 -2.01
C ALA A 176 -9.45 -5.52 -3.49
N GLY A 177 -8.47 -4.70 -3.89
CA GLY A 177 -8.34 -4.20 -5.27
C GLY A 177 -7.76 -5.20 -6.25
N ASN A 178 -7.92 -4.91 -7.54
CA ASN A 178 -7.30 -5.65 -8.64
C ASN A 178 -5.80 -5.34 -8.73
N VAL A 179 -5.02 -6.26 -9.31
CA VAL A 179 -3.58 -6.06 -9.57
C VAL A 179 -3.29 -6.36 -11.04
N ALA A 180 -2.93 -5.33 -11.78
CA ALA A 180 -2.48 -5.44 -13.17
C ALA A 180 -1.06 -4.90 -13.29
N CYS A 181 -0.15 -5.77 -13.72
CA CYS A 181 1.24 -5.42 -13.94
C CYS A 181 1.69 -5.88 -15.33
N THR A 182 2.45 -5.03 -16.00
CA THR A 182 2.96 -5.30 -17.36
C THR A 182 4.44 -4.99 -17.47
N THR A 183 5.12 -5.72 -18.34
CA THR A 183 6.52 -5.47 -18.69
C THR A 183 6.72 -5.50 -20.19
N ALA A 184 7.66 -4.70 -20.69
CA ALA A 184 7.89 -4.54 -22.13
C ALA A 184 9.14 -5.27 -22.67
N GLN A 185 9.80 -6.13 -21.88
CA GLN A 185 10.98 -6.91 -22.31
C GLN A 185 10.73 -8.41 -22.20
N ALA A 186 11.28 -9.19 -23.14
CA ALA A 186 11.09 -10.63 -23.23
C ALA A 186 11.62 -11.41 -22.00
N ASN A 187 12.67 -10.90 -21.35
CA ASN A 187 13.29 -11.52 -20.17
C ASN A 187 12.92 -10.79 -18.87
N ALA A 188 11.79 -10.07 -18.87
CA ALA A 188 11.34 -9.34 -17.71
C ALA A 188 10.73 -10.25 -16.64
N THR A 189 10.80 -9.81 -15.38
CA THR A 189 10.18 -10.51 -14.25
C THR A 189 8.91 -9.79 -13.82
N ILE A 190 7.80 -10.54 -13.69
CA ILE A 190 6.56 -10.06 -13.09
C ILE A 190 6.21 -10.97 -11.92
N GLY A 191 6.20 -10.43 -10.71
CA GLY A 191 5.55 -11.07 -9.56
C GLY A 191 4.28 -10.28 -9.21
N VAL A 192 3.12 -10.93 -9.28
CA VAL A 192 1.85 -10.32 -8.92
C VAL A 192 1.18 -11.17 -7.86
N GLY A 193 0.80 -10.56 -6.74
CA GLY A 193 0.07 -11.25 -5.68
C GLY A 193 -1.13 -10.47 -5.19
N ALA A 194 -2.08 -11.21 -4.63
CA ALA A 194 -3.34 -10.62 -4.18
C ALA A 194 -3.16 -9.81 -2.89
N LEU A 195 -2.17 -10.17 -2.07
CA LEU A 195 -1.69 -9.48 -0.87
C LEU A 195 -0.25 -8.96 -1.09
N PHE A 196 0.68 -9.77 -1.58
CA PHE A 196 2.05 -9.31 -1.88
C PHE A 196 2.66 -9.84 -3.18
N GLY A 197 3.43 -9.01 -3.89
CA GLY A 197 4.03 -9.36 -5.19
C GLY A 197 5.22 -10.32 -5.07
N ILE A 198 6.02 -10.16 -4.03
CA ILE A 198 7.06 -11.10 -3.60
C ILE A 198 7.27 -10.95 -2.10
N GLY A 199 7.68 -12.03 -1.44
CA GLY A 199 8.17 -11.93 -0.07
C GLY A 199 9.37 -12.83 0.20
N GLY A 200 10.08 -12.50 1.28
CA GLY A 200 11.33 -13.15 1.65
C GLY A 200 11.17 -14.62 2.07
N THR A 201 12.28 -15.35 2.10
CA THR A 201 12.30 -16.76 2.52
C THR A 201 12.02 -16.98 4.01
N SER A 202 12.04 -15.91 4.81
CA SER A 202 11.80 -15.91 6.25
C SER A 202 10.50 -15.20 6.64
N ILE A 203 9.47 -15.25 5.79
CA ILE A 203 8.14 -14.73 6.15
C ILE A 203 7.67 -15.41 7.44
N ILE A 204 7.63 -14.65 8.52
CA ILE A 204 6.92 -15.00 9.76
C ILE A 204 5.43 -15.13 9.41
N PRO A 205 4.71 -16.16 9.90
CA PRO A 205 3.40 -16.52 9.38
C PRO A 205 2.46 -15.32 9.31
N SER A 206 1.92 -15.11 8.11
CA SER A 206 0.80 -14.19 7.90
C SER A 206 -0.37 -14.72 8.71
N ALA A 207 -0.71 -14.08 9.83
CA ALA A 207 -1.85 -14.48 10.65
C ALA A 207 -3.07 -13.65 10.27
N ASN A 208 -4.23 -14.30 10.11
CA ASN A 208 -5.49 -13.62 9.80
C ASN A 208 -5.36 -12.65 8.62
N CYS A 209 -4.72 -13.10 7.55
CA CYS A 209 -4.56 -12.30 6.35
C CYS A 209 -5.56 -12.72 5.30
N TYR A 210 -6.09 -11.76 4.53
CA TYR A 210 -7.16 -12.04 3.57
C TYR A 210 -6.93 -11.43 2.20
N ARG A 211 -7.38 -12.12 1.16
CA ARG A 211 -7.37 -11.64 -0.22
C ARG A 211 -8.77 -11.67 -0.82
N ASN A 212 -9.11 -10.70 -1.64
CA ASN A 212 -10.38 -10.70 -2.36
C ASN A 212 -10.36 -11.78 -3.44
N SER A 213 -11.23 -12.78 -3.32
CA SER A 213 -11.35 -13.88 -4.29
C SER A 213 -11.87 -13.43 -5.65
N GLY A 214 -12.50 -12.26 -5.73
CA GLY A 214 -12.97 -11.65 -6.96
C GLY A 214 -12.01 -10.62 -7.57
N ALA A 215 -10.86 -10.36 -6.93
CA ALA A 215 -9.87 -9.45 -7.50
C ALA A 215 -9.22 -10.09 -8.75
N ALA A 216 -9.19 -9.33 -9.84
CA ALA A 216 -8.46 -9.71 -11.05
C ALA A 216 -6.96 -9.51 -10.81
N ILE A 217 -6.19 -10.60 -10.91
CA ILE A 217 -4.73 -10.59 -10.82
C ILE A 217 -4.18 -10.93 -12.20
N THR A 218 -3.45 -9.99 -12.81
CA THR A 218 -3.00 -10.11 -14.19
C THR A 218 -1.53 -9.73 -14.38
N ALA A 219 -0.87 -10.47 -15.25
CA ALA A 219 0.48 -10.22 -15.73
C ALA A 219 0.44 -10.13 -17.26
N ASN A 220 0.93 -9.03 -17.83
CA ASN A 220 0.90 -8.78 -19.28
C ASN A 220 -0.50 -8.94 -19.90
N GLY A 221 -1.54 -8.47 -19.17
CA GLY A 221 -2.93 -8.53 -19.61
C GLY A 221 -3.56 -9.93 -19.56
N GLN A 222 -2.86 -10.95 -19.06
CA GLN A 222 -3.39 -12.30 -18.88
C GLN A 222 -3.62 -12.60 -17.40
N PRO A 223 -4.65 -13.38 -17.04
CA PRO A 223 -4.82 -13.88 -15.67
C PRO A 223 -3.56 -14.59 -15.17
N ALA A 224 -3.16 -14.29 -13.93
CA ALA A 224 -1.98 -14.86 -13.31
C ALA A 224 -2.32 -15.51 -11.97
N THR A 225 -1.65 -16.62 -11.65
CA THR A 225 -1.70 -17.20 -10.31
C THR A 225 -0.98 -16.25 -9.34
N PRO A 226 -1.62 -15.80 -8.25
CA PRO A 226 -1.00 -14.90 -7.29
C PRO A 226 0.27 -15.51 -6.66
N SER A 227 1.33 -14.72 -6.52
CA SER A 227 2.60 -15.12 -5.89
C SER A 227 2.46 -15.59 -4.43
N ASP A 228 1.36 -15.22 -3.79
CA ASP A 228 1.01 -15.57 -2.41
C ASP A 228 -0.09 -16.63 -2.29
N ALA A 229 -0.47 -17.28 -3.40
CA ALA A 229 -1.60 -18.20 -3.43
C ALA A 229 -1.45 -19.44 -2.54
N SER A 230 -0.21 -19.88 -2.28
CA SER A 230 0.12 -21.06 -1.47
C SER A 230 0.60 -20.73 -0.05
N VAL A 231 0.59 -19.46 0.34
CA VAL A 231 1.12 -19.01 1.63
C VAL A 231 0.12 -19.33 2.74
N SER A 232 0.56 -20.14 3.70
CA SER A 232 -0.26 -20.49 4.86
C SER A 232 -0.66 -19.26 5.68
N GLY A 233 -1.92 -19.23 6.11
CA GLY A 233 -2.49 -18.13 6.90
C GLY A 233 -3.04 -16.95 6.08
N ILE A 234 -2.96 -17.01 4.74
CA ILE A 234 -3.70 -16.13 3.83
C ILE A 234 -4.98 -16.84 3.35
N THR A 235 -6.14 -16.27 3.68
CA THR A 235 -7.45 -16.84 3.37
C THR A 235 -8.19 -15.99 2.34
N SER A 236 -8.82 -16.62 1.35
CA SER A 236 -9.66 -15.90 0.39
C SER A 236 -11.02 -15.53 1.00
N LYS A 237 -11.49 -14.30 0.73
CA LYS A 237 -12.83 -13.80 1.05
C LYS A 237 -13.41 -13.08 -0.16
N THR A 238 -14.73 -13.10 -0.36
CA THR A 238 -15.34 -12.24 -1.38
C THR A 238 -15.35 -10.79 -0.89
N LYS A 239 -15.43 -9.82 -1.81
CA LYS A 239 -15.64 -8.40 -1.44
C LYS A 239 -16.88 -8.21 -0.55
N ALA A 240 -17.97 -8.93 -0.84
CA ALA A 240 -19.19 -8.89 -0.02
C ALA A 240 -18.94 -9.37 1.42
N GLN A 241 -18.15 -10.43 1.62
CA GLN A 241 -17.73 -10.85 2.96
C GLN A 241 -16.86 -9.79 3.63
N MET A 242 -15.96 -9.15 2.89
CA MET A 242 -15.11 -8.08 3.44
C MET A 242 -15.91 -6.83 3.87
N GLN A 243 -17.12 -6.66 3.35
CA GLN A 243 -18.02 -5.55 3.66
C GLN A 243 -18.99 -5.86 4.81
N ASP A 244 -18.94 -7.06 5.41
CA ASP A 244 -19.87 -7.45 6.48
C ASP A 244 -19.31 -7.19 7.89
N ASP A 245 -20.21 -7.17 8.88
CA ASP A 245 -19.84 -6.93 10.27
C ASP A 245 -19.01 -8.06 10.88
N VAL A 246 -19.16 -9.29 10.38
CA VAL A 246 -18.39 -10.45 10.82
C VAL A 246 -16.92 -10.27 10.48
N PHE A 247 -16.62 -9.82 9.26
CA PHE A 247 -15.27 -9.55 8.81
C PHE A 247 -14.66 -8.34 9.49
N LYS A 248 -15.42 -7.25 9.68
CA LYS A 248 -14.96 -6.11 10.49
C LYS A 248 -14.62 -6.54 11.92
N ASN A 249 -15.44 -7.37 12.56
CA ASN A 249 -15.16 -7.89 13.90
C ASN A 249 -13.91 -8.80 13.94
N LEU A 250 -13.73 -9.63 12.90
CA LEU A 250 -12.55 -10.46 12.71
C LEU A 250 -11.28 -9.61 12.58
N LEU A 251 -11.33 -8.53 11.79
CA LEU A 251 -10.22 -7.61 11.59
C LEU A 251 -9.86 -6.86 12.87
N ASN A 252 -10.86 -6.46 13.66
CA ASN A 252 -10.66 -5.85 14.96
C ASN A 252 -9.93 -6.76 15.95
N ASN A 253 -10.12 -8.09 15.86
CA ASN A 253 -9.42 -9.09 16.68
C ASN A 253 -9.38 -8.74 18.18
N GLY A 254 -10.53 -8.37 18.76
CA GLY A 254 -10.68 -7.93 20.15
C GLY A 254 -10.41 -6.45 20.41
N GLY A 255 -9.93 -5.71 19.42
CA GLY A 255 -9.82 -4.25 19.43
C GLY A 255 -11.05 -3.54 18.86
N SER A 256 -10.90 -2.25 18.54
CA SER A 256 -11.97 -1.36 18.06
C SER A 256 -11.51 -0.33 17.04
N ALA A 257 -10.43 -0.62 16.29
CA ALA A 257 -9.92 0.32 15.29
C ALA A 257 -10.91 0.56 14.14
N TRP A 258 -11.70 -0.46 13.79
CA TRP A 258 -12.55 -0.47 12.60
C TRP A 258 -14.03 -0.35 12.90
N GLY A 259 -14.67 0.61 12.26
CA GLY A 259 -16.11 0.74 12.11
C GLY A 259 -16.57 0.27 10.73
N ARG A 260 -17.89 0.22 10.52
CA ARG A 260 -18.49 -0.15 9.24
C ARG A 260 -19.74 0.69 8.98
N ASP A 261 -19.83 1.23 7.77
CA ASP A 261 -20.92 2.09 7.31
C ASP A 261 -21.00 1.93 5.77
N SER A 262 -22.17 1.59 5.23
CA SER A 262 -22.33 1.37 3.78
C SER A 262 -22.05 2.62 2.94
N GLY A 263 -22.15 3.82 3.53
CA GLY A 263 -21.84 5.08 2.85
C GLY A 263 -20.36 5.49 2.91
N LYS A 264 -19.51 4.74 3.62
CA LYS A 264 -18.08 5.05 3.77
C LYS A 264 -17.22 3.96 3.17
N ASN A 265 -16.12 4.36 2.53
CA ASN A 265 -15.10 3.46 2.01
C ASN A 265 -15.68 2.28 1.19
N ASP A 266 -16.71 2.55 0.38
CA ASP A 266 -17.40 1.52 -0.41
C ASP A 266 -17.91 0.33 0.44
N GLY A 267 -18.41 0.62 1.65
CA GLY A 267 -18.91 -0.37 2.60
C GLY A 267 -17.84 -1.25 3.26
N LEU A 268 -16.57 -1.06 2.93
CA LEU A 268 -15.45 -1.71 3.62
C LEU A 268 -15.23 -1.04 4.99
N PRO A 269 -14.52 -1.72 5.92
CA PRO A 269 -14.09 -1.14 7.18
C PRO A 269 -13.49 0.27 7.04
N TYR A 270 -13.79 1.16 7.97
CA TYR A 270 -13.17 2.49 8.07
C TYR A 270 -12.63 2.71 9.48
N ILE A 271 -11.66 3.61 9.60
CA ILE A 271 -11.04 3.92 10.90
C ILE A 271 -12.05 4.67 11.79
N ILE A 272 -12.33 4.15 12.99
CA ILE A 272 -13.15 4.88 13.96
C ILE A 272 -12.42 6.14 14.42
N GLY A 273 -13.12 7.27 14.41
CA GLY A 273 -12.61 8.55 14.90
C GLY A 273 -11.87 9.37 13.85
N VAL A 274 -11.09 8.78 12.95
CA VAL A 274 -10.35 9.61 11.97
C VAL A 274 -11.29 10.15 10.90
N GLY A 275 -11.19 11.45 10.69
CA GLY A 275 -11.99 12.24 9.79
C GLY A 275 -13.30 12.79 10.35
N VAL A 276 -13.56 12.60 11.65
CA VAL A 276 -14.69 13.27 12.35
C VAL A 276 -14.25 14.46 13.23
N GLY A 277 -12.94 14.67 13.41
CA GLY A 277 -12.40 15.70 14.30
C GLY A 277 -12.35 15.29 15.78
N LYS A 278 -11.95 16.22 16.65
CA LYS A 278 -11.98 16.08 18.12
C LYS A 278 -13.29 16.58 18.70
#